data_AF-A0A399RSW4-F1
#
_entry.id   AF-A0A399RSW4-F1
#
_cell.length_a   1.000
_cell.length_b   1.000
_cell.length_c   1.000
_cell.angle_alpha   90.00
_cell.angle_beta   90.00
_cell.angle_gamma   90.00
#
_symmetry.space_group_name_H-M   'P 1'
#
loop_
_entity.id
_entity.type
_entity.pdbx_description
1 polymer ?
#
loop_
_entity_poly.entity_id
_entity_poly.type
_entity_poly.pdbx_seq_one_letter_code
_entity_poly.pdbx_strand_id
1 'polypeptide(L)'
;MFLRAVAAALWSTRTRRLLSLSVGGVLVLSLVGGTVVSLTTQAHEAQAAAEARESRAAAAEAEQEQEAAEELAEARADRERYLLDADERATDAAPYAEPAALEQLKADRAALAELEDSTDASNIAVAVRDVIRSMNAVGTEADAQNRRYLAAREAAGKGAALSESSSVSTAKLYCSDLLSYYGNDPQSSYVRFADGVYDEDLQAVQILCPQFLAGIDLASRVIPEDAGLAVGDAASSLDASPRVIAAGTYKTAGAPSDCYYEINNQRGSIITNNFVNSAPGGLTVTLRSGQGFDSQGCGMWLPQ
;
A
#
# COMPACT_ATOMS: atom_id res chain seq x y z
N MET A 1 16.75 -22.83 19.25
CA MET A 1 16.93 -22.74 20.72
C MET A 1 15.60 -22.25 21.29
N PHE A 2 15.06 -22.90 22.33
CA PHE A 2 13.63 -22.95 22.77
C PHE A 2 12.75 -23.86 21.88
N LEU A 3 12.42 -25.12 22.16
CA LEU A 3 12.19 -25.95 23.37
C LEU A 3 10.77 -25.80 23.98
N ARG A 4 9.86 -26.74 23.62
CA ARG A 4 8.87 -27.50 24.46
C ARG A 4 7.76 -28.12 23.57
N ALA A 5 7.69 -29.44 23.42
CA ALA A 5 7.08 -30.48 24.30
C ALA A 5 5.55 -30.65 24.02
N VAL A 6 5.14 -31.67 23.27
CA VAL A 6 4.68 -33.02 23.70
C VAL A 6 3.39 -33.01 24.53
N ALA A 7 2.31 -33.57 23.96
CA ALA A 7 1.26 -34.27 24.71
C ALA A 7 0.66 -35.38 23.84
N ALA A 8 0.83 -36.61 24.30
CA ALA A 8 0.26 -37.84 23.77
C ALA A 8 -0.90 -38.30 24.67
N ALA A 9 -1.93 -38.89 24.07
CA ALA A 9 -2.91 -39.77 24.73
C ALA A 9 -3.46 -40.73 23.67
N LEU A 10 -2.93 -41.95 23.47
CA LEU A 10 -3.07 -43.17 24.28
C LEU A 10 -4.51 -43.47 24.70
N TRP A 11 -5.26 -44.17 23.84
CA TRP A 11 -6.43 -44.94 24.24
C TRP A 11 -6.18 -46.45 24.07
N SER A 12 -5.71 -46.99 25.19
CA SER A 12 -5.86 -48.33 25.77
C SER A 12 -6.61 -49.41 24.99
N THR A 13 -5.93 -50.55 24.88
CA THR A 13 -6.44 -51.88 24.49
C THR A 13 -6.99 -52.66 25.70
N ARG A 14 -7.92 -53.58 25.40
CA ARG A 14 -8.16 -54.90 26.07
C ARG A 14 -8.45 -54.94 27.57
N THR A 15 -9.64 -55.46 27.92
CA THR A 15 -9.90 -56.71 28.70
C THR A 15 -11.43 -56.76 28.98
N ARG A 16 -12.15 -57.88 28.97
CA ARG A 16 -11.94 -59.14 29.71
C ARG A 16 -12.87 -60.25 29.19
N ARG A 17 -12.40 -61.48 29.36
CA ARG A 17 -13.01 -62.78 29.09
C ARG A 17 -13.91 -63.27 30.24
N LEU A 18 -14.85 -64.16 29.87
CA LEU A 18 -15.28 -65.42 30.54
C LEU A 18 -16.04 -65.42 31.89
N LEU A 19 -17.23 -66.03 31.87
CA LEU A 19 -17.85 -66.98 32.84
C LEU A 19 -19.16 -67.47 32.17
N SER A 20 -19.30 -68.67 31.57
CA SER A 20 -19.31 -70.06 32.05
C SER A 20 -20.51 -70.49 32.93
N LEU A 21 -21.40 -71.26 32.28
CA LEU A 21 -22.03 -72.53 32.72
C LEU A 21 -22.98 -72.60 33.93
N SER A 22 -24.25 -72.96 33.66
CA SER A 22 -24.95 -74.19 34.13
C SER A 22 -26.33 -74.25 33.46
N VAL A 23 -26.60 -75.19 32.53
CA VAL A 23 -27.07 -76.59 32.72
C VAL A 23 -28.50 -76.68 33.27
N GLY A 24 -29.39 -77.35 32.52
CA GLY A 24 -30.40 -78.19 33.16
C GLY A 24 -31.78 -78.26 32.52
N GLY A 25 -31.90 -78.91 31.36
CA GLY A 25 -33.04 -79.75 31.00
C GLY A 25 -34.35 -79.07 30.58
N VAL A 26 -34.92 -79.51 29.45
CA VAL A 26 -36.23 -80.20 29.39
C VAL A 26 -36.70 -80.36 27.93
N LEU A 27 -37.07 -81.61 27.63
CA LEU A 27 -37.97 -82.14 26.62
C LEU A 27 -37.73 -81.98 25.10
N VAL A 28 -37.34 -83.12 24.55
CA VAL A 28 -37.80 -83.74 23.30
C VAL A 28 -39.28 -83.46 22.99
N LEU A 29 -39.57 -82.71 21.92
CA LEU A 29 -40.74 -82.88 21.05
C LEU A 29 -40.59 -82.02 19.78
N SER A 30 -41.06 -82.51 18.62
CA SER A 30 -41.33 -81.81 17.35
C SER A 30 -40.25 -81.73 16.24
N LEU A 31 -39.99 -82.88 15.61
CA LEU A 31 -39.21 -83.01 14.36
C LEU A 31 -40.00 -82.64 13.07
N VAL A 32 -41.10 -81.88 13.19
CA VAL A 32 -41.92 -81.42 12.04
C VAL A 32 -42.15 -79.89 12.05
N GLY A 33 -41.66 -79.16 13.07
CA GLY A 33 -41.81 -77.70 13.19
C GLY A 33 -40.60 -76.84 12.78
N GLY A 34 -39.48 -77.45 12.39
CA GLY A 34 -38.21 -76.74 12.16
C GLY A 34 -38.13 -75.93 10.87
N THR A 35 -38.98 -76.20 9.87
CA THR A 35 -38.98 -75.48 8.58
C THR A 35 -39.86 -74.23 8.60
N VAL A 36 -40.88 -74.17 9.46
CA VAL A 36 -41.78 -73.00 9.55
C VAL A 36 -41.15 -71.87 10.40
N VAL A 37 -40.39 -72.20 11.44
CA VAL A 37 -39.72 -71.18 12.28
C VAL A 37 -38.65 -70.40 11.50
N SER A 38 -37.89 -71.07 10.63
CA SER A 38 -36.81 -70.44 9.83
C SER A 38 -37.30 -69.42 8.80
N LEU A 39 -38.51 -69.61 8.25
CA LEU A 39 -39.12 -68.67 7.29
C LEU A 39 -39.60 -67.38 7.97
N THR A 40 -40.13 -67.49 9.18
CA THR A 40 -40.60 -66.31 9.93
C THR A 40 -39.46 -65.42 10.41
N THR A 41 -38.32 -66.00 10.82
CA THR A 41 -37.14 -65.23 11.24
C THR A 41 -36.53 -64.46 10.07
N GLN A 42 -36.46 -65.06 8.87
CA GLN A 42 -35.97 -64.35 7.68
C GLN A 42 -36.86 -63.17 7.27
N ALA A 43 -38.18 -63.30 7.40
CA ALA A 43 -39.11 -62.20 7.10
C ALA A 43 -38.95 -61.03 8.09
N HIS A 44 -38.79 -61.31 9.38
CA HIS A 44 -38.56 -60.28 10.39
C HIS A 44 -37.19 -59.59 10.24
N GLU A 45 -36.13 -60.35 9.92
CA GLU A 45 -34.81 -59.78 9.65
C GLU A 45 -34.81 -58.87 8.40
N ALA A 46 -35.53 -59.28 7.35
CA ALA A 46 -35.66 -58.47 6.14
C ALA A 46 -36.43 -57.17 6.40
N GLN A 47 -37.49 -57.23 7.20
CA GLN A 47 -38.26 -56.04 7.59
C GLN A 47 -37.42 -55.09 8.46
N ALA A 48 -36.74 -55.59 9.49
CA ALA A 48 -35.87 -54.78 10.33
C ALA A 48 -34.72 -54.14 9.53
N ALA A 49 -34.17 -54.86 8.54
CA ALA A 49 -33.15 -54.31 7.64
C ALA A 49 -33.70 -53.22 6.71
N ALA A 50 -34.96 -53.31 6.27
CA ALA A 50 -35.60 -52.28 5.45
C ALA A 50 -35.85 -51.01 6.27
N GLU A 51 -36.44 -51.13 7.47
CA GLU A 51 -36.67 -50.01 8.39
C GLU A 51 -35.35 -49.32 8.77
N ALA A 52 -34.28 -50.09 9.01
CA ALA A 52 -32.95 -49.53 9.30
C ALA A 52 -32.33 -48.78 8.11
N ARG A 53 -32.64 -49.17 6.86
CA ARG A 53 -32.17 -48.44 5.66
C ARG A 53 -32.94 -47.15 5.48
N GLU A 54 -34.26 -47.17 5.67
CA GLU A 54 -35.10 -45.97 5.60
C GLU A 54 -34.72 -44.96 6.68
N SER A 55 -34.51 -45.41 7.92
CA SER A 55 -34.04 -44.55 9.01
C SER A 55 -32.66 -43.94 8.74
N ARG A 56 -31.72 -44.68 8.13
CA ARG A 56 -30.42 -44.13 7.74
C ARG A 56 -30.52 -43.14 6.58
N ALA A 57 -31.40 -43.39 5.62
CA ALA A 57 -31.64 -42.46 4.52
C ALA A 57 -32.23 -41.14 5.03
N ALA A 58 -33.24 -41.22 5.92
CA ALA A 58 -33.83 -40.04 6.55
C ALA A 58 -32.83 -39.26 7.43
N ALA A 59 -31.96 -39.96 8.16
CA ALA A 59 -30.91 -39.32 8.95
C ALA A 59 -29.87 -38.60 8.06
N ALA A 60 -29.48 -39.22 6.94
CA ALA A 60 -28.55 -38.62 5.99
C ALA A 60 -29.15 -37.41 5.27
N GLU A 61 -30.44 -37.45 4.93
CA GLU A 61 -31.17 -36.32 4.37
C GLU A 61 -31.25 -35.15 5.38
N ALA A 62 -31.59 -35.44 6.64
CA ALA A 62 -31.61 -34.43 7.70
C ALA A 62 -30.23 -33.81 7.98
N GLU A 63 -29.16 -34.61 7.90
CA GLU A 63 -27.78 -34.13 8.03
C GLU A 63 -27.40 -33.20 6.85
N GLN A 64 -27.76 -33.56 5.62
CA GLN A 64 -27.55 -32.71 4.44
C GLN A 64 -28.33 -31.40 4.51
N GLU A 65 -29.58 -31.44 4.99
CA GLU A 65 -30.38 -30.22 5.21
C GLU A 65 -29.76 -29.33 6.28
N GLN A 66 -29.23 -29.92 7.36
CA GLN A 66 -28.54 -29.17 8.41
C GLN A 66 -27.26 -28.51 7.88
N GLU A 67 -26.42 -29.25 7.14
CA GLU A 67 -25.21 -28.72 6.51
C GLU A 67 -25.52 -27.58 5.53
N ALA A 68 -26.53 -27.75 4.67
CA ALA A 68 -26.96 -26.71 3.74
C ALA A 68 -27.51 -25.47 4.45
N ALA A 69 -28.21 -25.65 5.57
CA ALA A 69 -28.70 -24.53 6.38
C ALA A 69 -27.56 -23.77 7.08
N GLU A 70 -26.53 -24.48 7.55
CA GLU A 70 -25.33 -23.88 8.14
C GLU A 70 -24.53 -23.10 7.09
N GLU A 71 -24.30 -23.69 5.92
CA GLU A 71 -23.61 -23.01 4.80
C GLU A 71 -24.34 -21.73 4.37
N LEU A 72 -25.68 -21.78 4.29
CA LEU A 72 -26.48 -20.59 3.98
C LEU A 72 -26.39 -19.53 5.07
N ALA A 73 -26.37 -19.93 6.35
CA ALA A 73 -26.24 -19.01 7.47
C ALA A 73 -24.86 -18.32 7.47
N GLU A 74 -23.78 -19.06 7.22
CA GLU A 74 -22.43 -18.50 7.06
C GLU A 74 -22.36 -17.53 5.88
N ALA A 75 -22.88 -17.92 4.71
CA ALA A 75 -22.90 -17.08 3.54
C ALA A 75 -23.64 -15.75 3.78
N ARG A 76 -24.77 -15.78 4.50
CA ARG A 76 -25.51 -14.56 4.89
C ARG A 76 -24.74 -13.70 5.88
N ALA A 77 -24.02 -14.29 6.83
CA ALA A 77 -23.17 -13.54 7.74
C ALA A 77 -22.03 -12.83 7.01
N ASP A 78 -21.40 -13.51 6.05
CA ASP A 78 -20.37 -12.92 5.19
C ASP A 78 -20.94 -11.80 4.32
N ARG A 79 -22.14 -11.97 3.75
CA ARG A 79 -22.83 -10.90 3.01
C ARG A 79 -22.92 -9.62 3.83
N GLU A 80 -23.49 -9.68 5.03
CA GLU A 80 -23.67 -8.51 5.90
C GLU A 80 -22.34 -7.83 6.23
N ARG A 81 -21.32 -8.63 6.55
CA ARG A 81 -19.97 -8.13 6.81
C ARG A 81 -19.42 -7.36 5.60
N TYR A 82 -19.46 -7.96 4.41
CA TYR A 82 -18.85 -7.36 3.23
C TYR A 82 -19.64 -6.18 2.64
N LEU A 83 -20.94 -6.07 2.92
CA LEU A 83 -21.69 -4.85 2.63
C LEU A 83 -21.16 -3.65 3.44
N LEU A 84 -20.89 -3.85 4.73
CA LEU A 84 -20.32 -2.83 5.61
C LEU A 84 -18.87 -2.50 5.23
N ASP A 85 -18.03 -3.53 5.07
CA ASP A 85 -16.61 -3.34 4.71
C ASP A 85 -16.48 -2.63 3.35
N ALA A 86 -17.39 -2.88 2.39
CA ALA A 86 -17.40 -2.20 1.10
C ALA A 86 -17.75 -0.70 1.22
N ASP A 87 -18.68 -0.32 2.10
CA ASP A 87 -19.05 1.09 2.32
C ASP A 87 -17.94 1.87 3.01
N GLU A 88 -17.34 1.31 4.06
CA GLU A 88 -16.17 1.87 4.73
C GLU A 88 -15.03 2.04 3.72
N ARG A 89 -14.75 0.99 2.96
CA ARG A 89 -13.70 1.00 1.93
C ARG A 89 -13.95 2.05 0.85
N ALA A 90 -15.18 2.19 0.36
CA ALA A 90 -15.52 3.18 -0.66
C ALA A 90 -15.36 4.62 -0.11
N THR A 91 -15.71 4.83 1.15
CA THR A 91 -15.56 6.14 1.83
C THR A 91 -14.10 6.50 2.01
N ASP A 92 -13.30 5.59 2.57
CA ASP A 92 -11.86 5.78 2.80
C ASP A 92 -11.09 5.98 1.50
N ALA A 93 -11.50 5.27 0.43
CA ALA A 93 -10.84 5.33 -0.86
C ALA A 93 -11.31 6.47 -1.76
N ALA A 94 -12.41 7.16 -1.42
CA ALA A 94 -12.94 8.28 -2.19
C ALA A 94 -11.91 9.36 -2.61
N PRO A 95 -10.94 9.79 -1.78
CA PRO A 95 -9.98 10.84 -2.16
C PRO A 95 -8.85 10.37 -3.09
N TYR A 96 -8.69 9.06 -3.31
CA TYR A 96 -7.51 8.53 -4.01
C TYR A 96 -7.78 7.42 -5.03
N ALA A 97 -8.90 6.70 -4.95
CA ALA A 97 -9.21 5.63 -5.89
C ALA A 97 -9.60 6.18 -7.26
N GLU A 98 -9.34 5.39 -8.30
CA GLU A 98 -9.82 5.71 -9.64
C GLU A 98 -11.35 5.69 -9.66
N PRO A 99 -12.03 6.66 -10.31
CA PRO A 99 -13.48 6.71 -10.35
C PRO A 99 -14.12 5.41 -10.85
N ALA A 100 -13.54 4.78 -11.87
CA ALA A 100 -14.04 3.52 -12.41
C ALA A 100 -13.98 2.36 -11.40
N ALA A 101 -12.95 2.30 -10.54
CA ALA A 101 -12.84 1.27 -9.52
C ALA A 101 -13.85 1.47 -8.39
N LEU A 102 -14.11 2.73 -7.99
CA LEU A 102 -15.16 3.05 -7.01
C LEU A 102 -16.55 2.73 -7.55
N GLU A 103 -16.83 3.04 -8.81
CA GLU A 103 -18.13 2.69 -9.42
C GLU A 103 -18.31 1.18 -9.52
N GLN A 104 -17.26 0.42 -9.85
CA GLN A 104 -17.32 -1.04 -9.84
C GLN A 104 -17.57 -1.60 -8.43
N LEU A 105 -16.89 -1.09 -7.41
CA LEU A 105 -17.14 -1.50 -6.01
C LEU A 105 -18.59 -1.23 -5.59
N LYS A 106 -19.14 -0.07 -5.95
CA LYS A 106 -20.56 0.25 -5.68
C LYS A 106 -21.50 -0.71 -6.40
N ALA A 107 -21.20 -1.05 -7.66
CA ALA A 107 -22.01 -1.98 -8.44
C ALA A 107 -22.01 -3.40 -7.84
N ASP A 108 -20.83 -3.92 -7.47
CA ASP A 108 -20.70 -5.26 -6.88
C ASP A 108 -21.34 -5.30 -5.49
N ARG A 109 -21.20 -4.24 -4.69
CA ARG A 109 -21.90 -4.09 -3.41
C ARG A 109 -23.42 -4.10 -3.61
N ALA A 110 -23.94 -3.35 -4.59
CA ALA A 110 -25.37 -3.34 -4.88
C ALA A 110 -25.86 -4.73 -5.30
N ALA A 111 -25.12 -5.42 -6.17
CA ALA A 111 -25.43 -6.80 -6.57
C ALA A 111 -25.45 -7.77 -5.38
N LEU A 112 -24.52 -7.62 -4.43
CA LEU A 112 -24.51 -8.41 -3.19
C LEU A 112 -25.73 -8.09 -2.30
N ALA A 113 -26.17 -6.83 -2.26
CA ALA A 113 -27.32 -6.41 -1.46
C ALA A 113 -28.65 -7.00 -1.99
N GLU A 114 -28.80 -7.15 -3.31
CA GLU A 114 -29.98 -7.78 -3.93
C GLU A 114 -30.13 -9.27 -3.55
N LEU A 115 -29.12 -9.89 -2.92
CA LEU A 115 -29.17 -11.26 -2.43
C LEU A 115 -29.67 -11.35 -0.97
N GLU A 116 -30.39 -10.34 -0.46
CA GLU A 116 -30.93 -10.31 0.91
C GLU A 116 -31.75 -11.57 1.24
N ASP A 117 -32.66 -11.92 0.33
CA ASP A 117 -33.60 -13.05 0.49
C ASP A 117 -33.12 -14.34 -0.20
N SER A 118 -31.89 -14.37 -0.73
CA SER A 118 -31.37 -15.55 -1.43
C SER A 118 -31.30 -16.75 -0.49
N THR A 119 -31.70 -17.91 -1.01
CA THR A 119 -31.51 -19.23 -0.38
C THR A 119 -30.36 -20.01 -1.01
N ASP A 120 -29.68 -19.43 -2.00
CA ASP A 120 -28.54 -20.04 -2.69
C ASP A 120 -27.23 -19.50 -2.09
N ALA A 121 -26.62 -20.30 -1.21
CA ALA A 121 -25.36 -19.96 -0.56
C ALA A 121 -24.22 -19.74 -1.57
N SER A 122 -24.22 -20.48 -2.68
CA SER A 122 -23.20 -20.37 -3.72
C SER A 122 -23.24 -19.01 -4.42
N ASN A 123 -24.44 -18.52 -4.75
CA ASN A 123 -24.60 -17.20 -5.36
C ASN A 123 -24.14 -16.08 -4.42
N ILE A 124 -24.45 -16.18 -3.11
CA ILE A 124 -23.96 -15.22 -2.11
C ILE A 124 -22.43 -15.26 -2.06
N ALA A 125 -21.82 -16.44 -1.99
CA ALA A 125 -20.36 -16.59 -1.95
C ALA A 125 -19.65 -16.10 -3.23
N VAL A 126 -20.29 -16.20 -4.41
CA VAL A 126 -19.78 -15.58 -5.65
C VAL A 126 -19.79 -14.06 -5.53
N ALA A 127 -20.91 -13.46 -5.14
CA ALA A 127 -21.05 -12.01 -5.02
C ALA A 127 -20.11 -11.42 -3.96
N VAL A 128 -19.93 -12.10 -2.82
CA VAL A 128 -18.92 -11.74 -1.80
C VAL A 128 -17.52 -11.69 -2.40
N ARG A 129 -17.13 -12.69 -3.20
CA ARG A 129 -15.81 -12.70 -3.87
C ARG A 129 -15.63 -11.57 -4.87
N ASP A 130 -16.70 -11.17 -5.56
CA ASP A 130 -16.66 -10.03 -6.48
C ASP A 130 -16.47 -8.72 -5.71
N VAL A 131 -17.20 -8.52 -4.59
CA VAL A 131 -16.97 -7.37 -3.69
C VAL A 131 -15.53 -7.33 -3.17
N ILE A 132 -14.99 -8.45 -2.69
CA ILE A 132 -13.58 -8.53 -2.23
C ILE A 132 -12.62 -8.15 -3.36
N ARG A 133 -12.86 -8.63 -4.59
CA ARG A 133 -12.03 -8.29 -5.75
C ARG A 133 -12.05 -6.78 -6.00
N SER A 134 -13.21 -6.15 -5.95
CA SER A 134 -13.37 -4.72 -6.17
C SER A 134 -12.82 -3.85 -5.03
N MET A 135 -12.93 -4.30 -3.77
CA MET A 135 -12.28 -3.67 -2.62
C MET A 135 -10.74 -3.68 -2.74
N ASN A 136 -10.18 -4.72 -3.36
CA ASN A 136 -8.75 -4.76 -3.68
C ASN A 136 -8.42 -3.87 -4.88
N ALA A 137 -9.29 -3.83 -5.90
CA ALA A 137 -9.09 -3.06 -7.12
C ALA A 137 -9.10 -1.53 -6.89
N VAL A 138 -9.79 -1.01 -5.87
CA VAL A 138 -9.71 0.42 -5.52
C VAL A 138 -8.30 0.86 -5.09
N GLY A 139 -7.42 -0.08 -4.71
CA GLY A 139 -6.03 0.17 -4.39
C GLY A 139 -5.81 0.96 -3.09
N THR A 140 -4.56 1.31 -2.79
CA THR A 140 -4.21 2.08 -1.59
C THR A 140 -3.93 3.54 -1.93
N GLU A 141 -3.90 4.41 -0.91
CA GLU A 141 -3.43 5.79 -1.07
C GLU A 141 -2.00 5.83 -1.63
N ALA A 142 -1.13 4.92 -1.17
CA ALA A 142 0.22 4.79 -1.68
C ALA A 142 0.25 4.44 -3.18
N ASP A 143 -0.67 3.59 -3.66
CA ASP A 143 -0.78 3.27 -5.08
C ASP A 143 -1.23 4.48 -5.89
N ALA A 144 -2.18 5.26 -5.37
CA ALA A 144 -2.63 6.50 -6.00
C ALA A 144 -1.52 7.55 -6.06
N GLN A 145 -0.75 7.72 -5.00
CA GLN A 145 0.43 8.59 -4.98
C GLN A 145 1.48 8.13 -6.01
N ASN A 146 1.75 6.82 -6.11
CA ASN A 146 2.65 6.28 -7.12
C ASN A 146 2.16 6.58 -8.55
N ARG A 147 0.85 6.42 -8.82
CA ARG A 147 0.25 6.76 -10.13
C ARG A 147 0.38 8.25 -10.45
N ARG A 148 0.07 9.13 -9.49
CA ARG A 148 0.22 10.59 -9.64
C ARG A 148 1.67 10.97 -9.96
N TYR A 149 2.62 10.35 -9.27
CA TYR A 149 4.05 10.57 -9.50
C TYR A 149 4.48 10.14 -10.91
N LEU A 150 4.09 8.94 -11.35
CA LEU A 150 4.41 8.46 -12.69
C LEU A 150 3.81 9.35 -13.79
N ALA A 151 2.55 9.76 -13.61
CA ALA A 151 1.88 10.69 -14.53
C ALA A 151 2.57 12.07 -14.58
N ALA A 152 3.00 12.60 -13.43
CA ALA A 152 3.72 13.87 -13.38
C ALA A 152 5.09 13.78 -14.07
N ARG A 153 5.79 12.66 -13.93
CA ARG A 153 7.05 12.40 -14.63
C ARG A 153 6.88 12.32 -16.13
N GLU A 154 5.86 11.60 -16.58
CA GLU A 154 5.51 11.51 -18.00
C GLU A 154 5.19 12.89 -18.57
N ALA A 155 4.38 13.69 -17.86
CA ALA A 155 4.08 15.07 -18.24
C ALA A 155 5.31 15.98 -18.29
N ALA A 156 6.34 15.70 -17.48
CA ALA A 156 7.63 16.38 -17.51
C ALA A 156 8.58 15.87 -18.62
N GLY A 157 8.14 14.93 -19.48
CA GLY A 157 8.99 14.30 -20.50
C GLY A 157 10.05 13.35 -19.92
N LYS A 158 10.04 13.11 -18.60
CA LYS A 158 10.94 12.20 -17.89
C LYS A 158 10.33 10.80 -17.86
N GLY A 159 10.02 10.27 -19.04
CA GLY A 159 9.41 8.96 -19.24
C GLY A 159 10.11 7.83 -18.47
N ALA A 160 9.52 6.65 -18.49
CA ALA A 160 10.01 5.49 -17.74
C ALA A 160 11.37 4.99 -18.30
N ALA A 161 12.47 5.66 -17.93
CA ALA A 161 13.84 5.24 -18.23
C ALA A 161 14.16 3.87 -17.56
N LEU A 162 13.37 3.53 -16.54
CA LEU A 162 13.35 2.27 -15.81
C LEU A 162 11.92 1.72 -15.81
N SER A 163 11.70 0.48 -15.35
CA SER A 163 10.33 0.01 -15.09
C SER A 163 9.59 0.98 -14.14
N GLU A 164 8.26 1.03 -14.22
CA GLU A 164 7.43 1.85 -13.32
C GLU A 164 7.75 1.58 -11.85
N SER A 165 7.85 0.29 -11.48
CA SER A 165 8.20 -0.15 -10.14
C SER A 165 9.56 0.35 -9.67
N SER A 166 10.55 0.36 -10.57
CA SER A 166 11.89 0.86 -10.27
C SER A 166 11.90 2.38 -10.15
N SER A 167 11.18 3.09 -11.01
CA SER A 167 11.05 4.55 -10.96
C SER A 167 10.41 5.04 -9.65
N VAL A 168 9.36 4.35 -9.18
CA VAL A 168 8.72 4.63 -7.89
C VAL A 168 9.66 4.31 -6.73
N SER A 169 10.36 3.17 -6.78
CA SER A 169 11.28 2.76 -5.72
C SER A 169 12.44 3.74 -5.56
N THR A 170 13.04 4.17 -6.66
CA THR A 170 14.11 5.18 -6.67
C THR A 170 13.64 6.51 -6.10
N ALA A 171 12.44 6.98 -6.48
CA ALA A 171 11.90 8.22 -5.93
C ALA A 171 11.59 8.14 -4.43
N LYS A 172 11.10 7.00 -3.94
CA LYS A 172 10.90 6.78 -2.50
C LYS A 172 12.22 6.77 -1.74
N LEU A 173 13.26 6.14 -2.28
CA LEU A 173 14.60 6.19 -1.71
C LEU A 173 15.13 7.63 -1.67
N TYR A 174 14.96 8.38 -2.75
CA TYR A 174 15.34 9.80 -2.81
C TYR A 174 14.64 10.63 -1.72
N CYS A 175 13.33 10.47 -1.54
CA CYS A 175 12.59 11.13 -0.47
C CYS A 175 13.03 10.68 0.94
N SER A 176 13.39 9.40 1.11
CA SER A 176 13.93 8.89 2.37
C SER A 176 15.30 9.49 2.69
N ASP A 177 16.16 9.66 1.69
CA ASP A 177 17.45 10.32 1.84
C ASP A 177 17.27 11.78 2.25
N LEU A 178 16.37 12.51 1.59
CA LEU A 178 16.03 13.89 1.97
C LEU A 178 15.56 13.97 3.44
N LEU A 179 14.73 13.03 3.87
CA LEU A 179 14.27 12.97 5.27
C LEU A 179 15.41 12.70 6.25
N SER A 180 16.34 11.80 5.90
CA SER A 180 17.51 11.48 6.73
C SER A 180 18.42 12.70 6.95
N TYR A 181 18.67 13.49 5.90
CA TYR A 181 19.58 14.63 5.97
C TYR A 181 18.92 15.92 6.44
N TYR A 182 17.68 16.18 6.02
CA TYR A 182 17.01 17.48 6.17
C TYR A 182 15.71 17.41 6.95
N GLY A 183 15.36 16.27 7.56
CA GLY A 183 14.07 16.11 8.25
C GLY A 183 13.81 17.11 9.39
N ASN A 184 14.88 17.62 10.03
CA ASN A 184 14.77 18.63 11.10
C ASN A 184 14.59 20.06 10.57
N ASP A 185 15.04 20.34 9.34
CA ASP A 185 14.90 21.63 8.67
C ASP A 185 14.70 21.39 7.16
N PRO A 186 13.47 21.07 6.72
CA PRO A 186 13.21 20.75 5.33
C PRO A 186 13.53 21.89 4.36
N GLN A 187 13.52 23.15 4.81
CA GLN A 187 13.90 24.28 3.96
C GLN A 187 15.39 24.22 3.62
N SER A 188 16.24 23.77 4.54
CA SER A 188 17.69 23.62 4.32
C SER A 188 18.06 22.65 3.19
N SER A 189 17.13 21.84 2.70
CA SER A 189 17.36 20.97 1.54
C SER A 189 17.59 21.75 0.24
N TYR A 190 17.41 23.08 0.24
CA TYR A 190 17.78 23.96 -0.88
C TYR A 190 19.21 23.72 -1.37
N VAL A 191 20.14 23.37 -0.46
CA VAL A 191 21.54 23.11 -0.80
C VAL A 191 21.67 21.98 -1.82
N ARG A 192 20.80 20.97 -1.72
CA ARG A 192 20.81 19.83 -2.63
C ARG A 192 20.25 20.20 -4.01
N PHE A 193 19.22 21.04 -4.02
CA PHE A 193 18.53 21.44 -5.25
C PHE A 193 19.24 22.58 -6.02
N ALA A 194 20.03 23.40 -5.33
CA ALA A 194 20.68 24.57 -5.90
C ALA A 194 21.88 24.24 -6.78
N ASP A 195 22.67 23.22 -6.41
CA ASP A 195 23.91 22.89 -7.09
C ASP A 195 23.69 22.28 -8.48
N GLY A 196 22.47 21.83 -8.80
CA GLY A 196 22.10 21.31 -10.13
C GLY A 196 22.89 20.07 -10.57
N VAL A 197 23.70 19.49 -9.67
CA VAL A 197 24.58 18.34 -9.94
C VAL A 197 23.78 17.06 -10.19
N TYR A 198 22.55 17.00 -9.69
CA TYR A 198 21.69 15.83 -9.82
C TYR A 198 20.54 16.14 -10.79
N ASP A 199 20.22 15.20 -11.69
CA ASP A 199 18.94 15.21 -12.41
C ASP A 199 17.84 14.87 -11.41
N GLU A 200 17.44 15.89 -10.66
CA GLU A 200 16.53 15.69 -9.56
C GLU A 200 15.13 15.42 -10.09
N ASP A 201 14.54 14.36 -9.56
CA ASP A 201 13.16 14.02 -9.80
C ASP A 201 12.28 14.96 -8.97
N LEU A 202 12.15 16.21 -9.40
CA LEU A 202 11.35 17.22 -8.70
C LEU A 202 9.89 16.76 -8.55
N GLN A 203 9.40 15.89 -9.45
CA GLN A 203 8.09 15.27 -9.33
C GLN A 203 8.00 14.36 -8.09
N ALA A 204 9.08 13.66 -7.74
CA ALA A 204 9.15 12.90 -6.49
C ALA A 204 8.97 13.82 -5.27
N VAL A 205 9.64 14.97 -5.23
CA VAL A 205 9.48 15.94 -4.12
C VAL A 205 8.05 16.48 -4.07
N GLN A 206 7.51 16.89 -5.21
CA GLN A 206 6.16 17.47 -5.28
C GLN A 206 5.06 16.52 -4.79
N ILE A 207 5.21 15.22 -5.01
CA ILE A 207 4.13 14.25 -4.80
C ILE A 207 4.39 13.32 -3.61
N LEU A 208 5.62 12.85 -3.43
CA LEU A 208 5.96 11.82 -2.43
C LEU A 208 6.57 12.41 -1.15
N CYS A 209 7.23 13.56 -1.23
CA CYS A 209 7.80 14.23 -0.05
C CYS A 209 7.64 15.77 -0.09
N PRO A 210 6.38 16.26 -0.09
CA PRO A 210 6.06 17.68 -0.29
C PRO A 210 6.61 18.62 0.79
N GLN A 211 7.03 18.10 1.95
CA GLN A 211 7.69 18.90 2.99
C GLN A 211 8.97 19.59 2.51
N PHE A 212 9.64 19.08 1.45
CA PHE A 212 10.84 19.68 0.88
C PHE A 212 10.56 20.69 -0.23
N LEU A 213 9.29 20.99 -0.53
CA LEU A 213 8.93 22.01 -1.53
C LEU A 213 9.48 23.40 -1.18
N ALA A 214 9.56 23.74 0.11
CA ALA A 214 10.16 24.99 0.56
C ALA A 214 11.65 25.09 0.20
N GLY A 215 12.38 23.96 0.22
CA GLY A 215 13.76 23.91 -0.22
C GLY A 215 13.89 24.15 -1.73
N ILE A 216 12.98 23.59 -2.55
CA ILE A 216 12.96 23.82 -4.01
C ILE A 216 12.71 25.29 -4.32
N ASP A 217 11.71 25.90 -3.66
CA ASP A 217 11.37 27.31 -3.83
C ASP A 217 12.55 28.22 -3.46
N LEU A 218 13.24 27.92 -2.35
CA LEU A 218 14.45 28.65 -1.98
C LEU A 218 15.58 28.44 -3.00
N ALA A 219 15.84 27.21 -3.45
CA ALA A 219 16.90 26.90 -4.41
C ALA A 219 16.74 27.62 -5.76
N SER A 220 15.51 27.94 -6.17
CA SER A 220 15.25 28.74 -7.37
C SER A 220 15.70 30.20 -7.25
N ARG A 221 15.94 30.66 -6.01
CA ARG A 221 16.32 32.04 -5.69
C ARG A 221 17.73 32.18 -5.14
N VAL A 222 18.40 31.08 -4.77
CA VAL A 222 19.79 31.14 -4.32
C VAL A 222 20.75 31.28 -5.48
N ILE A 223 21.90 31.89 -5.21
CA ILE A 223 23.05 31.87 -6.09
C ILE A 223 23.92 30.69 -5.65
N PRO A 224 24.16 29.67 -6.50
CA PRO A 224 25.01 28.53 -6.15
C PRO A 224 26.45 28.96 -5.88
N GLU A 225 27.23 28.05 -5.32
CA GLU A 225 28.68 28.24 -5.24
C GLU A 225 29.27 28.29 -6.66
N ASP A 226 30.33 29.09 -6.84
CA ASP A 226 31.06 29.20 -8.11
C ASP A 226 30.17 29.55 -9.32
N ALA A 227 29.27 30.52 -9.13
CA ALA A 227 28.27 30.89 -10.12
C ALA A 227 28.68 32.11 -10.96
N GLY A 228 28.35 32.07 -12.26
CA GLY A 228 28.33 33.23 -13.16
C GLY A 228 26.93 33.40 -13.75
N LEU A 229 26.19 34.40 -13.29
CA LEU A 229 24.75 34.54 -13.57
C LEU A 229 24.39 35.93 -14.08
N ALA A 230 23.39 35.98 -14.95
CA ALA A 230 22.71 37.23 -15.29
C ALA A 230 21.71 37.60 -14.19
N VAL A 231 21.55 38.90 -13.96
CA VAL A 231 20.61 39.47 -13.01
C VAL A 231 19.46 40.12 -13.77
N GLY A 232 18.23 39.69 -13.49
CA GLY A 232 17.01 40.20 -14.13
C GLY A 232 15.99 40.69 -13.11
N ASP A 233 14.82 41.12 -13.60
CA ASP A 233 13.71 41.52 -12.72
C ASP A 233 13.07 40.32 -11.99
N ALA A 234 13.21 39.12 -12.55
CA ALA A 234 12.75 37.87 -11.98
C ALA A 234 13.77 36.75 -12.24
N ALA A 235 13.80 35.76 -11.34
CA ALA A 235 14.62 34.56 -11.53
C ALA A 235 14.01 33.64 -12.60
N SER A 236 14.86 32.91 -13.31
CA SER A 236 14.43 31.82 -14.18
C SER A 236 14.10 30.57 -13.35
N SER A 237 13.38 29.62 -13.94
CA SER A 237 13.19 28.30 -13.33
C SER A 237 14.53 27.58 -13.13
N LEU A 238 14.56 26.59 -12.23
CA LEU A 238 15.77 25.84 -11.86
C LEU A 238 16.48 25.18 -13.06
N ASP A 239 15.69 24.79 -14.08
CA ASP A 239 16.09 24.06 -15.29
C ASP A 239 16.42 24.96 -16.49
N ALA A 240 16.30 26.27 -16.36
CA ALA A 240 16.57 27.20 -17.45
C ALA A 240 18.06 27.37 -17.74
N SER A 241 18.41 27.48 -19.03
CA SER A 241 19.75 27.83 -19.49
C SER A 241 19.69 28.98 -20.51
N PRO A 242 20.37 30.12 -20.27
CA PRO A 242 21.15 30.43 -19.07
C PRO A 242 20.26 30.68 -17.84
N ARG A 243 20.77 30.37 -16.64
CA ARG A 243 20.08 30.69 -15.38
C ARG A 243 20.18 32.19 -15.09
N VAL A 244 19.04 32.81 -14.75
CA VAL A 244 18.91 34.21 -14.33
C VAL A 244 18.48 34.25 -12.87
N ILE A 245 19.09 35.12 -12.07
CA ILE A 245 18.65 35.39 -10.69
C ILE A 245 17.94 36.75 -10.62
N ALA A 246 17.05 36.89 -9.64
CA ALA A 246 16.33 38.13 -9.45
C ALA A 246 17.23 39.24 -8.88
N ALA A 247 16.97 40.49 -9.27
CA ALA A 247 17.54 41.63 -8.59
C ALA A 247 17.11 41.64 -7.11
N GLY A 248 18.03 42.01 -6.21
CA GLY A 248 17.77 41.91 -4.78
C GLY A 248 19.03 42.02 -3.93
N THR A 249 18.85 41.87 -2.62
CA THR A 249 19.97 41.77 -1.68
C THR A 249 20.19 40.32 -1.31
N TYR A 250 21.45 39.93 -1.32
CA TYR A 250 21.88 38.55 -1.11
C TYR A 250 22.93 38.49 -0.02
N LYS A 251 22.88 37.45 0.81
CA LYS A 251 23.85 37.20 1.87
C LYS A 251 24.39 35.77 1.78
N THR A 252 25.68 35.57 2.03
CA THR A 252 26.24 34.21 2.08
C THR A 252 25.60 33.37 3.19
N ALA A 253 25.32 32.10 2.91
CA ALA A 253 24.71 31.17 3.86
C ALA A 253 25.60 30.86 5.08
N GLY A 254 26.91 31.06 4.96
CA GLY A 254 27.90 30.85 6.01
C GLY A 254 28.96 31.95 6.09
N ALA A 255 30.09 31.59 6.69
CA ALA A 255 31.28 32.42 6.81
C ALA A 255 32.27 32.10 5.68
N PRO A 256 32.23 32.81 4.55
CA PRO A 256 33.12 32.51 3.44
C PRO A 256 34.60 32.81 3.81
N SER A 257 35.49 32.03 3.21
CA SER A 257 36.95 32.21 3.25
C SER A 257 37.50 32.03 1.85
N ASP A 258 38.51 32.84 1.49
CA ASP A 258 39.09 32.87 0.14
C ASP A 258 38.04 33.11 -0.96
N CYS A 259 37.07 33.98 -0.65
CA CYS A 259 35.93 34.30 -1.51
C CYS A 259 36.26 35.46 -2.44
N TYR A 260 36.03 35.27 -3.73
CA TYR A 260 36.04 36.32 -4.73
C TYR A 260 34.62 36.55 -5.26
N TYR A 261 34.21 37.82 -5.41
CA TYR A 261 33.01 38.13 -6.18
C TYR A 261 33.21 39.38 -7.04
N GLU A 262 32.44 39.48 -8.11
CA GLU A 262 32.33 40.67 -8.94
C GLU A 262 30.90 40.90 -9.45
N ILE A 263 30.57 42.18 -9.62
CA ILE A 263 29.32 42.65 -10.22
C ILE A 263 29.69 43.35 -11.52
N ASN A 264 29.14 42.89 -12.62
CA ASN A 264 29.40 43.36 -13.97
C ASN A 264 28.21 44.15 -14.52
N ASN A 265 28.45 45.11 -15.41
CA ASN A 265 27.38 45.75 -16.19
C ASN A 265 27.02 44.90 -17.42
N GLN A 266 25.98 45.29 -18.18
CA GLN A 266 25.55 44.59 -19.41
C GLN A 266 26.63 44.44 -20.49
N ARG A 267 27.72 45.22 -20.43
CA ARG A 267 28.84 45.15 -21.38
C ARG A 267 30.02 44.32 -20.86
N GLY A 268 29.87 43.67 -19.70
CA GLY A 268 30.93 42.88 -19.06
C GLY A 268 32.02 43.72 -18.39
N SER A 269 31.78 45.01 -18.13
CA SER A 269 32.73 45.80 -17.33
C SER A 269 32.40 45.68 -15.85
N ILE A 270 33.44 45.47 -15.04
CA ILE A 270 33.33 45.37 -13.58
C ILE A 270 32.83 46.71 -13.02
N ILE A 271 31.72 46.65 -12.29
CA ILE A 271 31.19 47.73 -11.47
C ILE A 271 31.89 47.72 -10.10
N THR A 272 32.01 46.54 -9.51
CA THR A 272 32.70 46.32 -8.23
C THR A 272 33.15 44.87 -8.12
N ASN A 273 34.24 44.63 -7.41
CA ASN A 273 34.72 43.31 -7.05
C ASN A 273 35.41 43.34 -5.70
N ASN A 274 35.60 42.17 -5.08
CA ASN A 274 36.36 42.05 -3.85
C ASN A 274 36.97 40.64 -3.69
N PHE A 275 38.14 40.56 -3.07
CA PHE A 275 38.75 39.31 -2.59
C PHE A 275 38.75 39.31 -1.06
N VAL A 276 37.97 38.42 -0.47
CA VAL A 276 37.67 38.35 0.95
C VAL A 276 38.31 37.10 1.55
N ASN A 277 39.40 37.30 2.31
CA ASN A 277 40.09 36.21 3.00
C ASN A 277 39.21 35.55 4.09
N SER A 278 38.38 36.34 4.80
CA SER A 278 37.47 35.83 5.83
C SER A 278 36.35 36.82 6.13
N ALA A 279 35.10 36.34 6.18
CA ALA A 279 33.95 37.11 6.63
C ALA A 279 33.06 36.29 7.58
N PRO A 280 33.37 36.23 8.90
CA PRO A 280 32.61 35.41 9.85
C PRO A 280 31.13 35.83 10.01
N GLY A 281 30.78 37.08 9.69
CA GLY A 281 29.39 37.57 9.69
C GLY A 281 28.61 37.30 8.40
N GLY A 282 29.26 36.68 7.41
CA GLY A 282 28.79 36.57 6.04
C GLY A 282 29.07 37.85 5.23
N LEU A 283 28.94 37.74 3.90
CA LEU A 283 29.02 38.86 2.96
C LEU A 283 27.63 39.22 2.46
N THR A 284 27.42 40.49 2.11
CA THR A 284 26.15 40.97 1.55
C THR A 284 26.41 41.77 0.28
N VAL A 285 25.63 41.49 -0.77
CA VAL A 285 25.65 42.21 -2.05
C VAL A 285 24.23 42.64 -2.43
N THR A 286 24.11 43.74 -3.16
CA THR A 286 22.84 44.18 -3.75
C THR A 286 22.99 44.21 -5.26
N LEU A 287 22.22 43.35 -5.91
CA LEU A 287 22.22 43.14 -7.36
C LEU A 287 21.03 43.86 -7.99
N ARG A 288 21.25 44.43 -9.17
CA ARG A 288 20.26 45.17 -9.95
C ARG A 288 20.05 44.51 -11.30
N SER A 289 18.83 44.62 -11.82
CA SER A 289 18.48 44.11 -13.14
C SER A 289 19.42 44.66 -14.23
N GLY A 290 19.84 43.79 -15.13
CA GLY A 290 20.84 44.09 -16.16
C GLY A 290 22.29 43.98 -15.69
N GLN A 291 22.57 43.51 -14.48
CA GLN A 291 23.92 43.19 -14.06
C GLN A 291 24.30 41.74 -14.37
N GLY A 292 25.60 41.45 -14.34
CA GLY A 292 26.14 40.11 -14.15
C GLY A 292 26.65 39.97 -12.72
N PHE A 293 26.60 38.77 -12.17
CA PHE A 293 27.21 38.45 -10.89
C PHE A 293 28.03 37.18 -11.03
N ASP A 294 29.32 37.29 -10.70
CA ASP A 294 30.26 36.18 -10.67
C ASP A 294 30.78 36.04 -9.23
N SER A 295 30.82 34.81 -8.73
CA SER A 295 31.24 34.50 -7.37
C SER A 295 32.04 33.21 -7.38
N GLN A 296 33.14 33.15 -6.63
CA GLN A 296 33.99 31.98 -6.49
C GLN A 296 34.45 31.80 -5.03
N GLY A 297 34.34 30.60 -4.48
CA GLY A 297 34.77 30.28 -3.10
C GLY A 297 33.97 30.99 -2.00
N CYS A 298 32.80 31.54 -2.32
CA CYS A 298 31.94 32.25 -1.38
C CYS A 298 30.85 31.37 -0.75
N GLY A 299 30.75 30.11 -1.19
CA GLY A 299 29.57 29.28 -0.96
C GLY A 299 28.31 29.88 -1.60
N MET A 300 27.14 29.40 -1.16
CA MET A 300 25.85 29.87 -1.64
C MET A 300 25.47 31.26 -1.10
N TRP A 301 24.78 32.04 -1.93
CA TRP A 301 24.15 33.29 -1.52
C TRP A 301 22.63 33.14 -1.44
N LEU A 302 22.08 33.49 -0.28
CA LEU A 302 20.66 33.44 0.04
C LEU A 302 20.03 34.82 -0.15
N PRO A 303 18.83 34.91 -0.75
CA PRO A 303 18.08 36.17 -0.77
C PRO A 303 17.77 36.63 0.68
N GLN A 304 17.71 37.95 0.89
CA GLN A 304 17.36 38.59 2.16
C GLN A 304 15.95 39.18 2.18
#